data_AF-A0A524GNQ0-F1
#
_entry.id   AF-A0A524GNQ0-F1
#
_cell.length_a   1.000
_cell.length_b   1.000
_cell.length_c   1.000
_cell.angle_alpha   90.00
_cell.angle_beta   90.00
_cell.angle_gamma   90.00
#
_symmetry.space_group_name_H-M   'P 1'
#
loop_
_entity.id
_entity.type
_entity.pdbx_description
1 polymer ?
#
loop_
_entity_poly.entity_id
_entity_poly.type
_entity_poly.pdbx_seq_one_letter_code
_entity_poly.pdbx_strand_id
1 'polypeptide(L)'
;MEGKRVSAEELKRALAADFDRLAEEVAEAMNAARDGRIIADSEEPVRDAHAEFRQRAYEKALSLLQRKQEAFSPSAQRDVEQGQAADNTSDDQRTNQHS
;
A
#
# COMPACT_ATOMS: atom_id res chain seq x y z
N MET A 1 -3.71 17.67 -4.17
CA MET A 1 -3.61 16.31 -3.58
C MET A 1 -2.82 15.37 -4.51
N GLU A 2 -1.88 15.89 -5.29
CA GLU A 2 -1.15 15.13 -6.32
C GLU A 2 -0.29 13.97 -5.78
N GLY A 3 0.28 14.08 -4.57
CA GLY A 3 1.17 13.05 -4.00
C GLY A 3 0.48 11.78 -3.48
N LYS A 4 -0.85 11.73 -3.45
CA LYS A 4 -1.63 10.65 -2.80
C LYS A 4 -2.37 9.74 -3.80
N ARG A 5 -2.07 9.81 -5.09
CA ARG A 5 -2.78 9.05 -6.14
C ARG A 5 -1.98 7.81 -6.54
N VAL A 6 -2.68 6.72 -6.86
CA VAL A 6 -2.09 5.55 -7.53
C VAL A 6 -2.19 5.78 -9.03
N SER A 7 -1.07 5.65 -9.73
CA SER A 7 -1.06 5.70 -11.20
C SER A 7 -1.49 4.36 -11.79
N ALA A 8 -2.00 4.39 -13.03
CA ALA A 8 -2.36 3.18 -13.75
C ALA A 8 -1.18 2.21 -13.90
N GLU A 9 0.03 2.72 -14.13
CA GLU A 9 1.23 1.89 -14.29
C GLU A 9 1.66 1.20 -12.99
N GLU A 10 1.59 1.88 -11.85
CA GLU A 10 1.84 1.26 -10.54
C GLU A 10 0.83 0.14 -10.25
N LEU A 11 -0.45 0.39 -10.55
CA LEU A 11 -1.50 -0.60 -10.33
C LEU A 11 -1.35 -1.80 -11.27
N LYS A 12 -1.06 -1.58 -12.55
CA LYS A 12 -0.76 -2.65 -13.52
C LYS A 12 0.40 -3.52 -13.06
N ARG A 13 1.52 -2.91 -12.61
CA ARG A 13 2.66 -3.67 -12.08
C ARG A 13 2.27 -4.48 -10.85
N ALA A 14 1.48 -3.90 -9.94
CA ALA A 14 1.05 -4.58 -8.73
C ALA A 14 0.10 -5.77 -9.03
N LEU A 15 -0.68 -5.69 -10.11
CA LEU A 15 -1.67 -6.69 -10.53
C LEU A 15 -1.18 -7.67 -11.59
N ALA A 16 0.05 -7.55 -12.11
CA ALA A 16 0.52 -8.36 -13.23
C ALA A 16 0.29 -9.87 -13.00
N ALA A 17 0.72 -10.40 -11.85
CA ALA A 17 0.53 -11.81 -11.50
C ALA A 17 -0.95 -12.19 -11.31
N ASP A 18 -1.80 -11.29 -10.79
CA ASP A 18 -3.23 -11.57 -10.64
C ASP A 18 -3.95 -11.55 -11.99
N PHE A 19 -3.48 -10.73 -12.93
CA PHE A 19 -4.00 -10.71 -14.29
C PHE A 19 -3.64 -11.99 -15.03
N ASP A 20 -2.39 -12.46 -14.90
CA ASP A 20 -1.95 -13.74 -15.47
C ASP A 20 -2.80 -14.89 -14.90
N ARG A 21 -3.00 -14.91 -13.58
CA ARG A 21 -3.89 -15.89 -12.93
C ARG A 21 -5.34 -15.82 -13.44
N LEU A 22 -5.90 -14.63 -13.57
CA LEU A 22 -7.25 -14.48 -14.13
C LEU A 22 -7.33 -15.06 -15.55
N ALA A 23 -6.32 -14.81 -16.39
CA ALA A 23 -6.28 -15.34 -17.74
C ALA A 23 -6.19 -16.88 -17.75
N GLU A 24 -5.40 -17.46 -16.85
CA GLU A 24 -5.32 -18.91 -16.66
C GLU A 24 -6.67 -19.52 -16.23
N GLU A 25 -7.31 -18.97 -15.20
CA GLU A 25 -8.60 -19.45 -14.68
C GLU A 25 -9.72 -19.34 -15.74
N VAL A 26 -9.74 -18.25 -16.51
CA VAL A 26 -10.67 -18.08 -17.63
C VAL A 26 -10.43 -19.14 -18.70
N ALA A 27 -9.17 -19.34 -19.12
CA ALA A 27 -8.83 -20.34 -20.11
C ALA A 27 -9.19 -21.77 -19.64
N GLU A 28 -8.92 -22.09 -18.38
CA GLU A 28 -9.29 -23.36 -17.77
C GLU A 28 -10.81 -23.56 -17.80
N ALA A 29 -11.59 -22.56 -17.38
CA ALA A 29 -13.05 -22.62 -17.40
C ALA A 29 -13.61 -22.84 -18.82
N MET A 30 -13.05 -22.16 -19.82
CA MET A 30 -13.46 -22.34 -21.21
C MET A 30 -13.10 -23.74 -21.74
N ASN A 31 -11.91 -24.24 -21.41
CA ASN A 31 -11.42 -25.53 -21.87
C ASN A 31 -12.10 -26.72 -21.16
N ALA A 32 -12.55 -26.54 -19.91
CA ALA A 32 -13.28 -27.55 -19.16
C ALA A 32 -14.76 -27.65 -19.57
N ALA A 33 -15.28 -26.65 -20.28
CA ALA A 33 -16.66 -26.62 -20.72
C ALA A 33 -16.93 -27.62 -21.86
N ARG A 34 -18.15 -28.18 -21.89
CA ARG A 34 -18.55 -29.12 -22.93
C ARG A 34 -18.80 -28.42 -24.26
N ASP A 35 -18.49 -29.11 -25.36
CA ASP A 35 -18.83 -28.67 -26.71
C ASP A 35 -20.33 -28.36 -26.83
N GLY A 36 -20.65 -27.23 -27.48
CA GLY A 36 -22.01 -26.72 -27.61
C GLY A 36 -22.61 -26.13 -26.31
N ARG A 37 -21.88 -26.16 -25.20
CA ARG A 37 -22.28 -25.58 -23.90
C ARG A 37 -21.21 -24.67 -23.28
N ILE A 38 -20.24 -24.24 -24.07
CA ILE A 38 -19.09 -23.44 -23.61
C ILE A 38 -19.53 -22.28 -22.72
N ILE A 39 -20.47 -21.44 -23.18
CA ILE A 39 -20.94 -20.27 -22.41
C ILE A 39 -21.63 -20.72 -21.12
N ALA A 40 -22.61 -21.61 -21.21
CA ALA A 40 -23.41 -22.02 -20.05
C ALA A 40 -22.59 -22.72 -18.95
N ASP A 41 -21.58 -23.49 -19.35
CA ASP A 41 -20.76 -24.25 -18.41
C ASP A 41 -19.55 -23.41 -17.90
N SER A 42 -19.14 -22.33 -18.59
CA SER A 42 -18.00 -21.47 -18.18
C SER A 42 -18.38 -20.13 -17.57
N GLU A 43 -19.59 -19.61 -17.78
CA GLU A 43 -20.00 -18.27 -17.35
C GLU A 43 -19.82 -18.06 -15.84
N GLU A 44 -20.29 -18.99 -15.03
CA GLU A 44 -20.22 -18.92 -13.57
C GLU A 44 -18.78 -18.99 -13.04
N PRO A 45 -17.95 -19.98 -13.42
CA PRO A 45 -16.53 -19.99 -13.06
C PRO A 45 -15.76 -18.71 -13.48
N VAL A 46 -16.01 -18.22 -14.70
CA VAL A 46 -15.38 -16.97 -15.18
C VAL A 46 -15.83 -15.76 -14.36
N ARG A 47 -17.11 -15.72 -13.97
CA ARG A 47 -17.64 -14.65 -13.11
C ARG A 47 -16.97 -14.65 -11.75
N ASP A 48 -16.74 -15.82 -11.16
CA ASP A 48 -16.07 -15.98 -9.87
C ASP A 48 -14.59 -15.55 -9.96
N ALA A 49 -13.87 -15.98 -11.00
CA ALA A 49 -12.49 -15.56 -11.26
C ALA A 49 -12.38 -14.02 -11.36
N HIS A 50 -13.30 -13.39 -12.09
CA HIS A 50 -13.38 -11.93 -12.17
C HIS A 50 -13.72 -11.26 -10.84
N ALA A 51 -14.55 -11.89 -10.00
CA ALA A 51 -14.88 -11.37 -8.68
C ALA A 51 -13.65 -11.37 -7.76
N GLU A 52 -12.87 -12.45 -7.77
CA GLU A 52 -11.62 -12.54 -7.02
C GLU A 52 -10.59 -11.52 -7.53
N PHE A 53 -10.37 -11.43 -8.85
CA PHE A 53 -9.45 -10.44 -9.42
C PHE A 53 -9.83 -9.01 -9.03
N ARG A 54 -11.13 -8.67 -9.09
CA ARG A 54 -11.63 -7.34 -8.70
C ARG A 54 -11.35 -7.05 -7.23
N GLN A 55 -11.54 -8.02 -6.34
CA GLN A 55 -11.22 -7.86 -4.91
C GLN A 55 -9.74 -7.54 -4.72
N ARG A 56 -8.85 -8.34 -5.31
CA ARG A 56 -7.39 -8.15 -5.22
C ARG A 56 -6.94 -6.80 -5.80
N ALA A 57 -7.57 -6.35 -6.88
CA ALA A 57 -7.33 -5.04 -7.45
C ALA A 57 -7.57 -3.90 -6.45
N TYR A 58 -8.69 -3.95 -5.70
CA TYR A 58 -8.96 -2.97 -4.65
C TYR A 58 -7.96 -3.08 -3.49
N GLU A 59 -7.69 -4.27 -3.00
CA GLU A 59 -6.75 -4.49 -1.89
C GLU A 59 -5.36 -3.93 -2.21
N LYS A 60 -4.84 -4.18 -3.41
CA LYS A 60 -3.54 -3.65 -3.84
C LYS A 60 -3.57 -2.14 -4.07
N ALA A 61 -4.64 -1.60 -4.65
CA ALA A 61 -4.79 -0.16 -4.82
C ALA A 61 -4.79 0.56 -3.46
N LEU A 62 -5.53 0.03 -2.48
CA LEU A 62 -5.56 0.55 -1.11
C LEU A 62 -4.18 0.45 -0.44
N SER A 63 -3.50 -0.68 -0.60
CA SER A 63 -2.15 -0.88 -0.06
C SER A 63 -1.14 0.13 -0.64
N LEU A 64 -1.22 0.42 -1.94
CA LEU A 64 -0.38 1.43 -2.59
C LEU A 64 -0.68 2.84 -2.06
N LEU A 65 -1.97 3.17 -1.85
CA LEU A 65 -2.37 4.45 -1.27
C LEU A 65 -1.85 4.61 0.16
N GLN A 66 -1.92 3.55 0.97
CA GLN A 66 -1.46 3.56 2.35
C GLN A 66 0.06 3.75 2.44
N ARG A 67 0.85 2.98 1.67
CA ARG A 67 2.31 3.14 1.64
C ARG A 67 2.75 4.56 1.28
N LYS A 68 2.05 5.19 0.33
CA LYS A 68 2.33 6.59 -0.03
C LYS A 68 2.01 7.55 1.11
N GLN A 69 1.02 7.28 1.96
CA GLN A 69 0.73 8.12 3.13
C GLN A 69 1.77 7.93 4.24
N GLU A 70 2.20 6.69 4.47
CA GLU A 70 3.21 6.36 5.49
C GLU A 70 4.59 6.94 5.15
N ALA A 71 4.98 6.95 3.88
CA ALA A 71 6.26 7.49 3.42
C ALA A 71 6.45 9.00 3.71
N PHE A 72 5.39 9.74 4.00
CA PHE A 72 5.44 11.16 4.39
C PHE A 72 5.22 11.40 5.89
N SER A 73 5.23 10.36 6.74
CA SER A 73 5.11 10.54 8.19
C SER A 73 6.41 11.06 8.81
N PRO A 74 6.42 12.26 9.44
CA PRO A 74 7.62 12.87 10.04
C PRO A 74 8.16 12.09 11.26
N SER A 75 7.42 11.10 11.75
CA SER A 75 7.84 10.23 12.86
C SER A 75 9.03 9.33 12.54
N ALA A 76 9.40 9.16 11.27
CA ALA A 76 10.56 8.35 10.83
C ALA A 76 11.92 9.06 11.00
N GLN A 77 11.93 10.36 11.32
CA GLN A 77 13.16 11.18 11.46
C GLN A 77 13.51 11.53 12.91
N ARG A 78 12.98 10.83 13.92
CA ARG A 78 13.29 11.12 15.34
C ARG A 78 14.66 10.62 15.84
N ASP A 79 15.57 10.28 14.93
CA ASP A 79 16.98 9.96 15.25
C ASP A 79 17.95 11.07 14.79
N VAL A 80 17.50 12.32 14.67
CA VAL A 80 18.42 13.47 14.68
C VAL A 80 18.74 13.78 16.14
N GLU A 81 19.99 13.48 16.50
CA GLU A 81 20.72 13.89 17.71
C GLU A 81 19.96 14.91 18.58
N GLN A 82 19.42 14.44 19.70
CA GLN A 82 19.20 15.33 20.84
C GLN A 82 20.58 15.87 21.23
N GLY A 83 20.81 17.13 20.86
CA GLY A 83 21.98 17.89 21.23
C GLY A 83 22.30 17.67 22.70
N GLN A 84 23.57 17.36 22.92
CA GLN A 84 24.22 17.19 24.21
C GLN A 84 23.64 18.14 25.26
N ALA A 85 23.17 17.57 26.38
CA ALA A 85 22.94 18.32 27.60
C ALA A 85 24.30 18.85 28.09
N ALA A 86 24.71 20.00 27.56
CA ALA A 86 25.81 20.77 28.10
C ALA A 86 25.35 21.34 29.44
N ASP A 87 25.80 20.66 30.49
CA ASP A 87 26.39 21.28 31.68
C ASP A 87 25.54 22.36 32.37
N ASN A 88 24.60 21.93 33.22
CA ASN A 88 24.02 22.77 34.26
C ASN A 88 25.12 23.10 35.29
N THR A 89 25.95 24.10 34.98
CA THR A 89 26.81 24.75 35.97
C THR A 89 25.94 25.67 36.83
N SER A 90 26.00 25.41 38.13
CA SER A 90 25.30 26.09 39.22
C SER A 90 25.61 27.58 39.24
N ASP A 91 24.64 28.44 38.91
CA ASP A 91 24.77 29.90 39.03
C ASP A 91 24.06 30.40 40.29
N ASP A 92 24.67 30.13 41.45
CA ASP A 92 24.23 30.62 42.76
C ASP A 92 25.31 31.53 43.34
N GLN A 93 25.59 32.65 42.65
CA GLN A 93 26.32 33.80 43.21
C GLN A 93 25.75 35.11 42.66
N ARG A 94 24.70 35.62 43.31
CA ARG A 94 24.44 37.07 43.32
C ARG A 94 24.50 37.59 44.73
N THR A 95 25.73 37.79 45.19
CA THR A 95 26.03 38.74 46.25
C THR A 95 25.47 40.10 45.82
N ASN A 96 24.52 40.65 46.57
CA ASN A 96 24.23 42.07 46.48
C ASN A 96 24.04 42.63 47.89
N GLN A 97 25.13 43.25 48.35
CA GLN A 97 25.15 44.22 49.43
C GLN A 97 24.20 45.36 49.07
N HIS A 98 23.35 45.79 50.00
CA HIS A 98 22.89 47.18 50.06
C HIS A 98 22.47 47.53 51.50
N SER A 99 23.32 48.37 52.09
CA SER A 99 23.15 49.44 53.10
C SER A 99 22.07 49.34 54.17
#